data_AF-A0A7C2LUQ8-F1
#
_entry.id   AF-A0A7C2LUQ8-F1
#
_cell.length_a   1.000
_cell.length_b   1.000
_cell.length_c   1.000
_cell.angle_alpha   90.00
_cell.angle_beta   90.00
_cell.angle_gamma   90.00
#
_symmetry.space_group_name_H-M   'P 1'
#
loop_
_entity.id
_entity.type
_entity.pdbx_description
1 polymer ?
#
loop_
_entity_poly.entity_id
_entity_poly.type
_entity_poly.pdbx_seq_one_letter_code
_entity_poly.pdbx_strand_id
1 'polypeptide(L)'
;MAKEEMLEFEGVVAEVLPDARCRVKLDNGHEVIAYTSGRMKKNRIRILAGDRVTVEMTPYDLDKGRINFRHKDTRAPVPSGQQRRPPQRRFR
;
A
#
# COMPACT_ATOMS: atom_id res chain seq x y z
N MET A 1 -2.92 28.78 12.87
CA MET A 1 -2.69 28.91 11.42
C MET A 1 -3.42 27.76 10.74
N ALA A 2 -4.17 28.05 9.69
CA ALA A 2 -5.19 27.16 9.12
C ALA A 2 -4.61 25.77 8.82
N LYS A 3 -5.18 24.74 9.44
CA LYS A 3 -4.99 23.36 9.00
C LYS A 3 -5.77 23.25 7.70
N GLU A 4 -5.09 23.48 6.60
CA GLU A 4 -5.62 23.09 5.31
C GLU A 4 -5.70 21.58 5.33
N GLU A 5 -6.92 21.07 5.28
CA GLU A 5 -7.17 19.63 5.24
C GLU A 5 -6.54 19.10 3.96
N MET A 6 -5.46 18.33 4.10
CA MET A 6 -4.88 17.60 2.99
C MET A 6 -5.89 16.58 2.48
N LEU A 7 -6.05 16.53 1.18
CA LEU A 7 -6.96 15.61 0.52
C LEU A 7 -6.30 14.25 0.42
N GLU A 8 -7.02 13.21 0.84
CA GLU A 8 -6.57 11.82 0.75
C GLU A 8 -7.14 11.18 -0.51
N PHE A 9 -6.28 10.56 -1.31
CA PHE A 9 -6.65 9.81 -2.50
C PHE A 9 -6.03 8.43 -2.47
N GLU A 10 -6.73 7.48 -3.07
CA GLU A 10 -6.23 6.12 -3.25
C GLU A 10 -5.70 5.92 -4.66
N GLY A 11 -4.68 5.06 -4.77
CA GLY A 11 -4.12 4.70 -6.05
C GLY A 11 -3.20 3.49 -5.97
N VAL A 12 -2.65 3.14 -7.12
CA VAL A 12 -1.70 2.05 -7.31
C VAL A 12 -0.38 2.60 -7.81
N VAL A 13 0.71 2.13 -7.23
CA VAL A 13 2.06 2.51 -7.66
C VAL A 13 2.33 1.89 -9.04
N ALA A 14 2.49 2.72 -10.05
CA ALA A 14 2.82 2.28 -11.41
C ALA A 14 4.29 1.89 -11.51
N GLU A 15 5.18 2.77 -11.04
CA GLU A 15 6.62 2.55 -11.07
C GLU A 15 7.34 3.31 -9.96
N VAL A 16 8.53 2.82 -9.60
CA VAL A 16 9.40 3.43 -8.59
C VAL A 16 10.61 4.01 -9.31
N LEU A 17 10.80 5.32 -9.17
CA LEU A 17 11.90 6.07 -9.78
C LEU A 17 13.15 6.02 -8.89
N PRO A 18 14.36 6.15 -9.47
CA PRO A 18 15.63 6.07 -8.73
C PRO A 18 15.79 7.14 -7.65
N ASP A 19 15.13 8.30 -7.77
CA ASP A 19 15.20 9.42 -6.81
C ASP A 19 14.31 9.24 -5.57
N ALA A 20 13.94 8.00 -5.22
CA ALA A 20 12.97 7.68 -4.17
C ALA A 20 11.58 8.33 -4.38
N ARG A 21 11.27 8.70 -5.62
CA ARG A 21 9.94 9.14 -6.07
C ARG A 21 9.18 7.94 -6.60
N CYS A 22 7.87 7.92 -6.40
CA CYS A 22 7.00 6.88 -6.96
C CYS A 22 6.00 7.54 -7.89
N ARG A 23 5.81 6.97 -9.09
CA ARG A 23 4.71 7.34 -9.97
C ARG A 23 3.49 6.54 -9.53
N VAL A 24 2.47 7.24 -9.04
CA VAL A 24 1.23 6.64 -8.55
C VAL A 24 0.13 6.96 -9.54
N LYS A 25 -0.57 5.94 -9.99
CA LYS A 25 -1.79 6.08 -10.76
C LYS A 25 -2.95 6.11 -9.78
N LEU A 26 -3.59 7.26 -9.65
CA LEU A 26 -4.77 7.43 -8.82
C LEU A 26 -5.95 6.66 -9.44
N ASP A 27 -6.91 6.27 -8.61
CA ASP A 27 -8.12 5.58 -9.08
C ASP A 27 -8.94 6.47 -10.05
N ASN A 28 -8.75 7.79 -9.98
CA ASN A 28 -9.33 8.78 -10.90
C ASN A 28 -8.67 8.76 -12.31
N GLY A 29 -7.64 7.95 -12.53
CA GLY A 29 -6.94 7.82 -13.82
C GLY A 29 -5.76 8.78 -14.03
N HIS A 30 -5.55 9.73 -13.12
CA HIS A 30 -4.41 10.66 -13.16
C HIS A 30 -3.13 10.02 -12.60
N GLU A 31 -2.00 10.38 -13.20
CA GLU A 31 -0.68 9.96 -12.74
C GLU A 31 -0.01 11.10 -11.98
N VAL A 32 0.41 10.82 -10.75
CA VAL A 32 1.03 11.81 -9.86
C VAL A 32 2.39 11.34 -9.36
N ILE A 33 3.26 12.30 -9.07
CA ILE A 33 4.57 12.01 -8.48
C ILE A 33 4.44 12.12 -6.96
N ALA A 34 4.58 10.99 -6.28
CA ALA A 34 4.42 10.93 -4.84
C ALA A 34 5.73 10.61 -4.11
N TYR A 35 5.91 11.25 -2.95
CA TYR A 35 7.04 11.03 -2.04
C TYR A 35 6.61 10.19 -0.85
N THR A 36 7.47 9.29 -0.39
CA THR A 36 7.24 8.56 0.86
C THR A 36 7.25 9.52 2.06
N SER A 37 6.23 9.46 2.90
CA SER A 37 6.24 10.20 4.17
C SER A 37 7.40 9.78 5.08
N GLY A 38 7.83 10.69 5.95
CA GLY A 38 8.87 10.41 6.94
C GLY A 38 8.50 9.25 7.87
N ARG A 39 7.21 9.08 8.17
CA ARG A 39 6.69 7.94 8.95
C ARG A 39 7.00 6.61 8.25
N MET A 40 6.71 6.50 6.95
CA MET A 40 7.02 5.27 6.19
C MET A 40 8.52 4.94 6.19
N LYS A 41 9.38 5.96 6.04
CA LYS A 41 10.84 5.78 6.13
C LYS A 41 11.27 5.27 7.50
N LYS A 42 10.75 5.85 8.59
CA LYS A 42 11.04 5.41 9.97
C LYS A 42 10.59 3.96 10.21
N ASN A 43 9.43 3.58 9.68
CA ASN A 43 8.88 2.23 9.78
C ASN A 43 9.48 1.23 8.76
N ARG A 44 10.50 1.64 7.99
CA ARG A 44 11.18 0.82 6.97
C ARG A 44 10.22 0.20 5.94
N ILE A 45 9.13 0.90 5.61
CA ILE A 45 8.16 0.45 4.63
C ILE A 45 8.73 0.69 3.23
N ARG A 46 8.97 -0.39 2.49
CA ARG A 46 9.37 -0.35 1.08
C ARG A 46 8.13 -0.33 0.21
N ILE A 47 8.15 0.49 -0.84
CA ILE A 47 7.09 0.57 -1.85
C ILE A 47 7.61 -0.11 -3.11
N LEU A 48 6.77 -0.94 -3.72
CA LEU A 48 7.03 -1.63 -4.97
C LEU A 48 5.97 -1.23 -6.01
N ALA A 49 6.28 -1.44 -7.28
CA ALA A 49 5.28 -1.32 -8.34
C ALA A 49 4.16 -2.34 -8.12
N GLY A 50 2.91 -1.91 -8.30
CA GLY A 50 1.70 -2.69 -8.04
C GLY A 50 1.12 -2.55 -6.63
N ASP A 51 1.80 -1.87 -5.71
CA ASP A 51 1.26 -1.67 -4.36
C ASP A 51 0.10 -0.66 -4.34
N ARG A 52 -0.96 -1.00 -3.61
CA ARG A 52 -2.04 -0.07 -3.24
C ARG A 52 -1.55 0.89 -2.15
N VAL A 53 -1.72 2.19 -2.37
CA VAL A 53 -1.23 3.23 -1.47
C VAL A 53 -2.27 4.36 -1.30
N THR A 54 -2.23 5.00 -0.14
CA THR A 54 -2.98 6.23 0.13
C THR A 54 -2.04 7.42 0.06
N VAL A 55 -2.40 8.38 -0.80
CA VAL A 55 -1.65 9.58 -1.11
C VAL A 55 -2.39 10.78 -0.56
N GLU A 56 -1.73 11.55 0.30
CA GLU A 56 -2.19 12.86 0.76
C GLU A 56 -1.63 13.94 -0.17
N MET A 57 -2.47 14.84 -0.65
CA MET A 57 -2.05 15.98 -1.48
C MET A 57 -2.66 17.27 -0.96
N THR A 58 -1.91 18.36 -1.15
CA THR A 58 -2.37 19.68 -0.78
C THR A 58 -3.29 20.21 -1.87
N PRO A 59 -4.39 20.91 -1.55
CA PRO A 59 -5.31 21.47 -2.55
C PRO A 59 -4.64 22.35 -3.61
N TYR A 60 -3.45 22.89 -3.33
CA TYR A 60 -2.68 23.72 -4.24
C TYR A 60 -1.87 22.95 -5.28
N ASP A 61 -1.47 21.71 -4.98
CA ASP A 61 -0.57 20.91 -5.82
C ASP A 61 -1.13 19.48 -5.95
N LEU A 62 -1.97 19.25 -6.96
CA LEU A 62 -2.55 17.94 -7.26
C LEU A 62 -1.56 16.99 -7.98
N ASP A 63 -0.52 17.53 -8.63
CA ASP A 63 0.51 16.74 -9.32
C ASP A 63 1.50 16.07 -8.36
N LYS A 64 1.62 16.61 -7.13
CA LYS A 64 2.59 16.15 -6.13
C LYS A 64 1.87 15.61 -4.90
N GLY A 65 2.15 14.37 -4.58
CA GLY A 65 1.54 13.68 -3.44
C GLY A 65 2.54 13.28 -2.36
N ARG A 66 2.02 12.99 -1.17
CA ARG A 66 2.74 12.33 -0.08
C ARG A 66 2.09 11.01 0.26
N ILE A 67 2.83 9.91 0.12
CA ILE A 67 2.34 8.58 0.49
C ILE A 67 2.35 8.46 2.01
N ASN A 68 1.16 8.34 2.61
CA ASN A 68 1.00 8.17 4.05
C ASN A 68 0.98 6.69 4.43
N PHE A 69 0.29 5.87 3.62
CA PHE A 69 0.01 4.48 3.94
C PHE A 69 0.16 3.56 2.73
N ARG A 70 0.65 2.34 2.97
CA ARG A 70 0.66 1.23 2.01
C ARG A 70 -0.32 0.18 2.51
N HIS A 71 -1.33 -0.13 1.72
CA HIS A 71 -2.26 -1.21 2.01
C HIS A 71 -1.55 -2.54 1.80
N LYS A 72 -1.55 -3.39 2.83
CA LYS A 72 -1.10 -4.77 2.68
C LYS A 72 -2.24 -5.57 2.09
N ASP A 73 -1.99 -6.20 0.95
CA ASP A 73 -2.88 -7.21 0.39
C ASP A 73 -2.91 -8.35 1.40
N THR A 74 -3.91 -8.34 2.28
CA THR A 74 -4.15 -9.43 3.21
C THR A 74 -4.75 -10.54 2.37
N ARG A 75 -3.85 -11.26 1.70
CA ARG A 75 -4.15 -12.52 1.05
C ARG A 75 -4.89 -13.37 2.08
N ALA A 76 -6.09 -13.79 1.68
CA ALA A 76 -7.12 -14.46 2.47
C ALA A 76 -6.56 -15.37 3.58
N PRO A 77 -7.24 -15.47 4.74
CA PRO A 77 -6.86 -16.46 5.75
C PRO A 77 -6.80 -17.81 5.06
N VAL A 78 -5.61 -18.41 5.01
CA VAL A 78 -5.43 -19.77 4.54
C VAL A 78 -6.38 -20.60 5.42
N PRO A 79 -7.42 -21.25 4.88
CA PRO A 79 -8.23 -22.12 5.71
C PRO A 79 -7.28 -23.18 6.21
N SER A 80 -7.16 -23.29 7.54
CA SER A 80 -6.40 -24.32 8.23
C SER A 80 -7.06 -25.68 7.99
N GLY A 81 -6.99 -26.16 6.75
CA GLY A 81 -7.32 -27.51 6.37
C GLY A 81 -6.08 -28.35 6.61
N GLN A 82 -6.16 -29.20 7.63
CA GLN A 82 -5.72 -30.60 7.62
C GLN A 82 -5.01 -31.01 8.92
N GLN A 83 -5.81 -31.48 9.87
CA GLN A 83 -5.39 -32.58 10.74
C GLN A 83 -6.51 -33.62 10.83
N ARG A 84 -6.77 -34.26 9.69
CA ARG A 84 -7.38 -35.60 9.69
C ARG A 84 -6.25 -36.61 9.86
N ARG A 85 -5.89 -36.93 11.11
CA ARG A 85 -5.17 -38.17 11.41
C ARG A 85 -6.21 -39.30 11.42
N PRO A 86 -6.11 -40.33 10.56
CA PRO A 86 -6.93 -41.52 10.75
C PRO A 86 -6.43 -42.24 12.01
N PRO A 87 -7.30 -42.68 12.94
CA PRO A 87 -6.89 -43.62 13.97
C PRO A 87 -6.51 -44.92 13.26
N GLN A 88 -5.26 -45.34 13.47
CA GLN A 88 -4.71 -46.57 12.94
C GLN A 88 -5.60 -47.75 13.34
N ARG A 89 -6.09 -48.48 12.33
CA ARG A 89 -6.62 -49.83 12.50
C ARG A 89 -5.54 -50.69 13.16
N ARG A 90 -5.74 -51.03 14.42
CA ARG A 90 -5.05 -52.19 15.01
C ARG A 90 -5.83 -53.44 14.64
N PHE A 91 -5.17 -54.28 13.86
CA PHE A 91 -5.56 -55.66 13.63
C PHE A 91 -5.26 -56.50 14.88
N ARG A 92 -6.20 -57.41 15.14
CA ARG A 92 -6.06 -58.72 15.80
C ARG A 92 -5.78 -58.76 17.30
#